data_AF-A0A1Z5SJA4-F1
#
_entry.id   AF-A0A1Z5SJA4-F1
#
_cell.length_a   1.000
_cell.length_b   1.000
_cell.length_c   1.000
_cell.angle_alpha   90.00
_cell.angle_beta   90.00
_cell.angle_gamma   90.00
#
_symmetry.space_group_name_H-M   'P 1'
#
loop_
_entity.id
_entity.type
_entity.pdbx_description
1 polymer ?
#
loop_
_entity_poly.entity_id
_entity_poly.type
_entity_poly.pdbx_seq_one_letter_code
_entity_poly.pdbx_strand_id
1 'polypeptide(L)'
;MPVLSFAGDKNKLSGNWREVSRKTIKNETVSYKDTIKMEFLPGGNEYVWQKAGGFIYRGTYKLEANGLDIGMRYFIIVSRNNNKMVLKDEGGIYEMESYTPQANTPQAKRQEVFAPVNNVQQMAGHWSVFKGTGAQKVDAIDYSRQVKMVDIYPAQQDGKWGAFFSRKDADNAPSWYIESYSNQTLYLNGKDRRQFKVLKCENNELIMEEDGVTYYFRQFK
;
A
#
# COMPACT_ATOMS: atom_id res chain seq x y z
N MET A 1 -17.13 -17.38 39.63
CA MET A 1 -16.15 -16.88 38.65
C MET A 1 -16.32 -17.62 37.34
N PRO A 2 -16.48 -16.95 36.20
CA PRO A 2 -16.18 -17.54 34.90
C PRO A 2 -14.92 -16.90 34.32
N VAL A 3 -13.96 -17.74 33.95
CA VAL A 3 -12.76 -17.35 33.22
C VAL A 3 -13.17 -17.15 31.76
N LEU A 4 -13.16 -15.90 31.31
CA LEU A 4 -13.33 -15.55 29.90
C LEU A 4 -12.11 -16.03 29.11
N SER A 5 -12.28 -17.15 28.43
CA SER A 5 -11.40 -17.62 27.38
C SER A 5 -11.51 -16.69 26.17
N PHE A 6 -10.59 -15.73 26.04
CA PHE A 6 -10.36 -15.01 24.79
C PHE A 6 -9.42 -15.83 23.90
N ALA A 7 -9.95 -16.92 23.34
CA ALA A 7 -9.36 -17.53 22.15
C ALA A 7 -9.65 -16.59 20.97
N GLY A 8 -8.69 -15.72 20.63
CA GLY A 8 -8.80 -14.85 19.46
C GLY A 8 -9.04 -15.67 18.19
N ASP A 9 -10.00 -15.22 17.38
CA ASP A 9 -10.37 -15.83 16.10
C ASP A 9 -9.10 -16.12 15.26
N LYS A 10 -8.82 -17.39 14.93
CA LYS A 10 -7.63 -17.77 14.13
C LYS A 10 -7.58 -17.05 12.78
N ASN A 11 -8.71 -16.54 12.30
CA ASN A 11 -8.86 -15.86 11.01
C ASN A 11 -8.82 -14.33 11.10
N LYS A 12 -8.53 -13.75 12.27
CA LYS A 12 -8.47 -12.29 12.44
C LYS A 12 -7.15 -11.86 13.05
N LEU A 13 -6.64 -10.75 12.55
CA LEU A 13 -5.48 -10.03 13.08
C LEU A 13 -6.01 -8.67 13.53
N SER A 14 -5.62 -8.21 14.72
CA SER A 14 -6.05 -6.92 15.22
C SER A 14 -4.98 -6.36 16.16
N GLY A 15 -5.09 -5.06 16.45
CA GLY A 15 -4.22 -4.38 17.39
C GLY A 15 -2.91 -3.90 16.77
N ASN A 16 -2.06 -3.34 17.63
CA ASN A 16 -0.80 -2.72 17.24
C ASN A 16 0.36 -3.68 17.51
N TRP A 17 1.24 -3.80 16.53
CA TRP A 17 2.37 -4.71 16.52
C TRP A 17 3.63 -3.93 16.18
N ARG A 18 4.71 -4.16 16.91
CA ARG A 18 6.02 -3.56 16.64
C ARG A 18 7.06 -4.64 16.50
N GLU A 19 7.97 -4.47 15.55
CA GLU A 19 9.16 -5.29 15.45
C GLU A 19 10.03 -5.09 16.69
N VAL A 20 10.48 -6.19 17.26
CA VAL A 20 11.42 -6.23 18.38
C VAL A 20 12.71 -6.95 18.01
N SER A 21 12.70 -7.77 16.94
CA SER A 21 13.88 -8.46 16.45
C SER A 21 13.82 -8.69 14.94
N ARG A 22 14.98 -8.63 14.29
CA ARG A 22 15.19 -8.92 12.88
C ARG A 22 16.31 -9.93 12.74
N LYS A 23 16.10 -10.96 11.92
CA LYS A 23 17.13 -11.94 11.59
C LYS A 23 17.20 -12.18 10.08
N THR A 24 18.35 -12.62 9.60
CA THR A 24 18.49 -13.13 8.23
C THR A 24 17.69 -14.43 8.06
N ILE A 25 17.51 -14.89 6.82
CA ILE A 25 16.87 -16.21 6.57
C ILE A 25 17.64 -17.35 7.23
N LYS A 26 18.96 -17.17 7.46
CA LYS A 26 19.83 -18.11 8.17
C LYS A 26 19.74 -17.98 9.70
N ASN A 27 18.79 -17.17 10.21
CA ASN A 27 18.52 -16.94 11.62
C ASN A 27 19.64 -16.17 12.37
N GLU A 28 20.45 -15.38 11.65
CA GLU A 28 21.47 -14.51 12.25
C GLU A 28 20.86 -13.14 12.59
N THR A 29 21.16 -12.59 13.77
CA THR A 29 20.64 -11.29 14.18
C THR A 29 21.11 -10.16 13.26
N VAL A 30 20.17 -9.32 12.82
CA VAL A 30 20.42 -8.14 12.01
C VAL A 30 20.24 -6.91 12.89
N SER A 31 21.24 -6.03 12.92
CA SER A 31 21.08 -4.71 13.52
C SER A 31 20.28 -3.81 12.57
N TYR A 32 19.30 -3.09 13.11
CA TYR A 32 18.45 -2.19 12.34
C TYR A 32 18.23 -0.88 13.09
N LYS A 33 18.19 0.22 12.34
CA LYS A 33 17.87 1.56 12.87
C LYS A 33 16.40 1.90 12.70
N ASP A 34 15.65 1.00 12.06
CA ASP A 34 14.33 1.20 11.55
C ASP A 34 13.37 0.11 12.01
N THR A 35 12.38 0.47 12.82
CA THR A 35 11.40 -0.50 13.37
C THR A 35 10.16 -0.56 12.50
N ILE A 36 9.70 -1.77 12.17
CA ILE A 36 8.38 -2.00 11.58
C ILE A 36 7.30 -1.82 12.64
N LYS A 37 6.28 -1.02 12.35
CA LYS A 37 5.04 -0.96 13.13
C LYS A 37 3.87 -1.32 12.22
N MET A 38 2.98 -2.19 12.71
CA MET A 38 1.74 -2.59 12.05
C MET A 38 0.55 -2.30 12.97
N GLU A 39 -0.45 -1.58 12.50
CA GLU A 39 -1.75 -1.48 13.19
C GLU A 39 -2.80 -2.19 12.37
N PHE A 40 -3.44 -3.24 12.91
CA PHE A 40 -4.55 -3.94 12.26
C PHE A 40 -5.87 -3.52 12.89
N LEU A 41 -6.75 -2.92 12.09
CA LEU A 41 -7.98 -2.33 12.62
C LEU A 41 -9.01 -3.42 13.01
N PRO A 42 -9.66 -3.30 14.19
CA PRO A 42 -10.65 -4.27 14.64
C PRO A 42 -11.79 -4.42 13.63
N GLY A 43 -12.13 -5.67 13.29
CA GLY A 43 -13.25 -5.98 12.38
C GLY A 43 -12.99 -5.63 10.90
N GLY A 44 -11.77 -5.24 10.55
CA GLY A 44 -11.37 -4.83 9.20
C GLY A 44 -10.24 -5.66 8.60
N ASN A 45 -9.80 -5.24 7.43
CA ASN A 45 -8.64 -5.76 6.73
C ASN A 45 -7.64 -4.64 6.44
N GLU A 46 -7.61 -3.58 7.25
CA GLU A 46 -6.74 -2.44 7.04
C GLU A 46 -5.50 -2.53 7.92
N TYR A 47 -4.35 -2.12 7.37
CA TYR A 47 -3.12 -2.01 8.12
C TYR A 47 -2.46 -0.64 7.96
N VAL A 48 -1.80 -0.18 9.03
CA VAL A 48 -0.83 0.92 8.96
C VAL A 48 0.56 0.34 9.10
N TRP A 49 1.42 0.53 8.11
CA TRP A 49 2.84 0.16 8.17
C TRP A 49 3.72 1.40 8.27
N GLN A 50 4.66 1.40 9.21
CA GLN A 50 5.67 2.45 9.28
C GLN A 50 7.04 1.83 9.57
N LYS A 51 8.04 2.28 8.81
CA LYS A 51 9.46 2.11 9.09
C LYS A 51 9.93 3.37 9.84
N ALA A 52 10.63 3.26 10.97
CA ALA A 52 10.96 4.44 11.80
C ALA A 52 11.65 5.56 11.00
N GLY A 53 11.18 6.80 11.13
CA GLY A 53 11.63 7.97 10.34
C GLY A 53 11.19 7.96 8.86
N GLY A 54 10.53 6.91 8.41
CA GLY A 54 9.96 6.77 7.08
C GLY A 54 8.47 7.08 7.01
N PHE A 55 7.95 7.06 5.79
CA PHE A 55 6.54 7.32 5.49
C PHE A 55 5.60 6.32 6.16
N ILE A 56 4.40 6.79 6.51
CA ILE A 56 3.30 5.93 6.96
C ILE A 56 2.59 5.39 5.72
N TYR A 57 2.60 4.08 5.58
CA TYR A 57 1.86 3.32 4.59
C TYR A 57 0.54 2.91 5.22
N ARG A 58 -0.56 3.04 4.49
CA ARG A 58 -1.81 2.37 4.85
C ARG A 58 -2.18 1.49 3.68
N GLY A 59 -2.94 0.45 3.92
CA GLY A 59 -3.42 -0.44 2.86
C GLY A 59 -4.34 -1.49 3.44
N THR A 60 -4.75 -2.42 2.59
CA THR A 60 -5.50 -3.60 3.00
C THR A 60 -4.57 -4.81 3.09
N TYR A 61 -4.82 -5.70 4.04
CA TYR A 61 -4.15 -6.98 4.17
C TYR A 61 -5.12 -8.14 3.93
N LYS A 62 -4.58 -9.26 3.49
CA LYS A 62 -5.27 -10.54 3.42
C LYS A 62 -4.54 -11.52 4.33
N LEU A 63 -5.29 -12.15 5.23
CA LEU A 63 -4.79 -13.23 6.05
C LEU A 63 -5.16 -14.57 5.40
N GLU A 64 -4.16 -15.38 5.12
CA GLU A 64 -4.30 -16.75 4.64
C GLU A 64 -3.86 -17.73 5.74
N ALA A 65 -4.03 -19.04 5.54
CA ALA A 65 -3.80 -20.05 6.58
C ALA A 65 -2.39 -19.95 7.21
N ASN A 66 -1.37 -19.57 6.43
CA ASN A 66 0.00 -19.36 6.86
C ASN A 66 0.61 -18.06 6.30
N GLY A 67 -0.23 -17.16 5.78
CA GLY A 67 0.19 -16.02 4.97
C GLY A 67 -0.39 -14.70 5.47
N LEU A 68 0.42 -13.66 5.44
CA LEU A 68 -0.01 -12.27 5.59
C LEU A 68 0.43 -11.51 4.35
N ASP A 69 -0.54 -11.24 3.47
CA ASP A 69 -0.32 -10.40 2.30
C ASP A 69 -0.76 -8.98 2.64
N ILE A 70 0.16 -8.04 2.64
CA ILE A 70 -0.13 -6.61 2.85
C ILE A 70 -0.15 -5.84 1.52
N GLY A 71 -0.35 -6.53 0.40
CA GLY A 71 -0.31 -5.99 -0.95
C GLY A 71 1.11 -5.73 -1.43
N MET A 72 1.88 -4.87 -0.75
CA MET A 72 3.27 -4.57 -1.15
C MET A 72 4.28 -5.66 -0.78
N ARG A 73 3.89 -6.57 0.12
CA ARG A 73 4.78 -7.57 0.69
C ARG A 73 3.96 -8.75 1.16
N TYR A 74 4.47 -9.95 0.91
CA TYR A 74 3.89 -11.19 1.39
C TYR A 74 4.78 -11.77 2.48
N PHE A 75 4.20 -12.09 3.63
CA PHE A 75 4.88 -12.76 4.73
C PHE A 75 4.29 -14.14 4.97
N ILE A 76 5.17 -15.10 5.24
CA ILE A 76 4.82 -16.35 5.89
C ILE A 76 4.69 -16.08 7.39
N ILE A 77 3.58 -16.46 7.99
CA ILE A 77 3.37 -16.44 9.44
C ILE A 77 3.98 -17.72 10.01
N VAL A 78 5.18 -17.62 10.58
CA VAL A 78 5.90 -18.75 11.19
C VAL A 78 5.25 -19.15 12.52
N SER A 79 4.85 -18.18 13.33
CA SER A 79 4.09 -18.41 14.56
C SER A 79 3.29 -17.17 14.94
N ARG A 80 2.17 -17.37 15.66
CA ARG A 80 1.33 -16.29 16.16
C ARG A 80 0.59 -16.69 17.44
N ASN A 81 0.61 -15.80 18.42
CA ASN A 81 -0.27 -15.80 19.58
C ASN A 81 -0.73 -14.36 19.88
N ASN A 82 -1.41 -14.13 21.00
CA ASN A 82 -1.98 -12.82 21.32
C ASN A 82 -0.94 -11.70 21.46
N ASN A 83 0.30 -12.04 21.85
CA ASN A 83 1.33 -11.04 22.18
C ASN A 83 2.55 -11.10 21.26
N LYS A 84 2.71 -12.18 20.49
CA LYS A 84 3.87 -12.41 19.61
C LYS A 84 3.45 -12.92 18.23
N MET A 85 4.09 -12.39 17.21
CA MET A 85 3.94 -12.84 15.82
C MET A 85 5.30 -12.90 15.16
N VAL A 86 5.62 -14.01 14.49
CA VAL A 86 6.87 -14.17 13.74
C VAL A 86 6.51 -14.22 12.26
N LEU A 87 7.01 -13.24 11.51
CA LEU A 87 6.83 -13.10 10.07
C LEU A 87 8.12 -13.46 9.35
N LYS A 88 8.03 -14.08 8.19
CA LYS A 88 9.19 -14.43 7.35
C LYS A 88 8.91 -14.11 5.89
N ASP A 89 9.91 -13.62 5.19
CA ASP A 89 9.91 -13.56 3.73
C ASP A 89 11.33 -13.67 3.17
N GLU A 90 11.52 -13.27 1.91
CA GLU A 90 12.82 -13.28 1.23
C GLU A 90 13.85 -12.31 1.85
N GLY A 91 13.38 -11.29 2.59
CA GLY A 91 14.23 -10.31 3.25
C GLY A 91 14.70 -10.75 4.64
N GLY A 92 13.99 -11.64 5.31
CA GLY A 92 14.39 -12.14 6.63
C GLY A 92 13.24 -12.64 7.51
N ILE A 93 13.53 -12.73 8.80
CA ILE A 93 12.61 -13.15 9.86
C ILE A 93 12.42 -11.95 10.80
N TYR A 94 11.17 -11.63 11.11
CA TYR A 94 10.76 -10.47 11.89
C TYR A 94 9.94 -10.94 13.08
N GLU A 95 10.43 -10.69 14.29
CA GLU A 95 9.69 -10.96 15.51
C GLU A 95 8.95 -9.68 15.92
N MET A 96 7.64 -9.81 16.07
CA MET A 96 6.72 -8.73 16.37
C MET A 96 6.09 -8.95 17.74
N GLU A 97 5.91 -7.88 18.50
CA GLU A 97 5.17 -7.88 19.76
C GLU A 97 3.99 -6.93 19.71
N SER A 98 2.88 -7.34 20.34
CA SER A 98 1.74 -6.45 20.55
C SER A 98 2.14 -5.30 21.48
N TYR A 99 1.72 -4.07 21.18
CA TYR A 99 1.95 -2.93 22.06
C TYR A 99 0.73 -2.01 22.15
N THR A 100 0.66 -1.18 23.19
CA THR A 100 -0.31 -0.08 23.25
C THR A 100 0.41 1.18 22.78
N PRO A 101 -0.05 1.86 21.72
CA PRO A 101 0.53 3.13 21.31
C PRO A 101 0.37 4.14 22.44
N GLN A 102 1.42 4.90 22.73
CA GLN A 102 1.22 6.13 23.50
C GLN A 102 0.39 7.09 22.65
N ALA A 103 -0.64 7.69 23.25
CA ALA A 103 -1.53 8.62 22.57
C ALA A 103 -0.73 9.84 22.10
N ASN A 104 -0.29 9.81 20.84
CA ASN A 104 0.04 11.02 20.13
C ASN A 104 -1.29 11.62 19.69
N THR A 105 -1.61 12.80 20.21
CA THR A 105 -2.79 13.58 19.83
C THR A 105 -2.96 13.50 18.30
N PRO A 106 -4.12 13.10 17.77
CA PRO A 106 -4.33 13.06 16.34
C PRO A 106 -4.24 14.50 15.84
N GLN A 107 -3.07 14.87 15.32
CA GLN A 107 -2.90 16.13 14.64
C GLN A 107 -3.84 16.06 13.45
N ALA A 108 -4.88 16.90 13.46
CA ALA A 108 -5.79 17.03 12.34
C ALA A 108 -4.93 17.18 11.08
N LYS A 109 -4.99 16.17 10.20
CA LYS A 109 -4.21 16.18 8.96
C LYS A 109 -4.61 17.44 8.21
N ARG A 110 -3.73 18.45 8.21
CA ARG A 110 -3.84 19.56 7.26
C ARG A 110 -3.91 18.92 5.89
N GLN A 111 -5.01 19.12 5.18
CA GLN A 111 -5.11 18.74 3.79
C GLN A 111 -4.03 19.53 3.07
N GLU A 112 -2.98 18.84 2.62
CA GLU A 112 -1.92 19.49 1.83
C GLU A 112 -2.58 20.04 0.56
N VAL A 113 -2.50 21.35 0.39
CA VAL A 113 -2.97 22.01 -0.82
C VAL A 113 -1.83 21.92 -1.82
N PHE A 114 -2.00 21.06 -2.82
CA PHE A 114 -1.01 20.89 -3.88
C PHE A 114 -1.21 21.91 -5.00
N ALA A 115 -0.12 22.27 -5.67
CA ALA A 115 -0.22 23.03 -6.91
C ALA A 115 -1.01 22.21 -7.96
N PRO A 116 -1.86 22.86 -8.78
CA PRO A 116 -2.65 22.15 -9.76
C PRO A 116 -1.76 21.56 -10.86
N VAL A 117 -2.07 20.33 -11.27
CA VAL A 117 -1.46 19.69 -12.44
C VAL A 117 -2.28 20.08 -13.66
N ASN A 118 -1.75 20.96 -14.51
CA ASN A 118 -2.53 21.62 -15.56
C ASN A 118 -2.53 20.86 -16.89
N ASN A 119 -1.58 19.95 -17.12
CA ASN A 119 -1.52 19.16 -18.33
C ASN A 119 -0.89 17.77 -18.07
N VAL A 120 -1.11 16.85 -19.01
CA VAL A 120 -0.65 15.45 -18.86
C VAL A 120 0.87 15.31 -18.97
N GLN A 121 1.53 16.19 -19.71
CA GLN A 121 2.98 16.16 -19.93
C GLN A 121 3.76 16.48 -18.66
N GLN A 122 3.18 17.24 -17.71
CA GLN A 122 3.76 17.46 -16.38
C GLN A 122 3.95 16.15 -15.60
N MET A 123 3.20 15.10 -15.96
CA MET A 123 3.28 13.80 -15.33
C MET A 123 4.11 12.79 -16.13
N ALA A 124 4.75 13.20 -17.23
CA ALA A 124 5.49 12.29 -18.09
C ALA A 124 6.57 11.52 -17.32
N GLY A 125 6.67 10.22 -17.57
CA GLY A 125 7.64 9.31 -16.96
C GLY A 125 7.06 7.96 -16.56
N HIS A 126 7.93 7.16 -15.95
CA HIS A 126 7.62 5.81 -15.46
C HIS A 126 7.42 5.84 -13.95
N TRP A 127 6.26 5.43 -13.49
CA TRP A 127 5.82 5.61 -12.13
C TRP A 127 5.34 4.29 -11.54
N SER A 128 5.95 3.88 -10.42
CA SER A 128 5.55 2.67 -9.71
C SER A 128 4.81 3.01 -8.43
N VAL A 129 3.70 2.32 -8.18
CA VAL A 129 2.95 2.45 -6.93
C VAL A 129 3.80 1.93 -5.79
N PHE A 130 4.12 2.80 -4.84
CA PHE A 130 4.82 2.40 -3.61
C PHE A 130 3.89 2.40 -2.39
N LYS A 131 2.70 3.02 -2.49
CA LYS A 131 1.70 3.08 -1.41
C LYS A 131 0.30 3.29 -2.00
N GLY A 132 -0.71 2.70 -1.36
CA GLY A 132 -2.12 2.92 -1.71
C GLY A 132 -3.01 2.90 -0.47
N THR A 133 -3.75 3.98 -0.19
CA THR A 133 -4.58 4.11 1.01
C THR A 133 -6.06 4.16 0.63
N GLY A 134 -6.91 3.35 1.27
CA GLY A 134 -8.37 3.44 1.12
C GLY A 134 -9.01 4.35 2.17
N ALA A 135 -10.10 5.02 1.80
CA ALA A 135 -11.01 5.70 2.73
C ALA A 135 -12.10 4.76 3.28
N GLN A 136 -12.28 3.59 2.66
CA GLN A 136 -13.28 2.60 3.00
C GLN A 136 -12.64 1.23 3.13
N LYS A 137 -13.21 0.42 4.01
CA LYS A 137 -12.88 -1.01 4.11
C LYS A 137 -13.20 -1.69 2.79
N VAL A 138 -12.28 -2.54 2.31
CA VAL A 138 -12.47 -3.30 1.06
C VAL A 138 -12.76 -4.75 1.42
N ASP A 139 -13.92 -5.28 1.03
CA ASP A 139 -14.33 -6.63 1.41
C ASP A 139 -13.43 -7.73 0.81
N ALA A 140 -12.86 -7.51 -0.37
CA ALA A 140 -11.90 -8.40 -1.01
C ALA A 140 -10.90 -7.63 -1.88
N ILE A 141 -9.62 -8.04 -1.84
CA ILE A 141 -8.58 -7.44 -2.67
C ILE A 141 -8.65 -8.01 -4.09
N ASP A 142 -8.97 -7.18 -5.08
CA ASP A 142 -8.89 -7.54 -6.50
C ASP A 142 -7.59 -7.05 -7.15
N TYR A 143 -6.60 -7.93 -7.24
CA TYR A 143 -5.31 -7.64 -7.86
C TYR A 143 -5.37 -7.41 -9.37
N SER A 144 -6.45 -7.79 -10.04
CA SER A 144 -6.64 -7.47 -11.47
C SER A 144 -7.03 -6.01 -11.69
N ARG A 145 -7.45 -5.32 -10.62
CA ARG A 145 -7.90 -3.91 -10.64
C ARG A 145 -6.89 -2.97 -9.99
N GLN A 146 -6.14 -3.44 -9.00
CA GLN A 146 -5.13 -2.62 -8.34
C GLN A 146 -4.01 -2.22 -9.28
N VAL A 147 -3.77 -0.92 -9.41
CA VAL A 147 -2.66 -0.37 -10.20
C VAL A 147 -1.33 -0.71 -9.52
N LYS A 148 -0.36 -1.20 -10.30
CA LYS A 148 1.04 -1.37 -9.88
C LYS A 148 1.95 -0.27 -10.43
N MET A 149 1.64 0.24 -11.61
CA MET A 149 2.53 1.11 -12.37
C MET A 149 1.74 1.90 -13.41
N VAL A 150 2.26 3.06 -13.77
CA VAL A 150 1.80 3.88 -14.90
C VAL A 150 2.99 4.41 -15.69
N ASP A 151 2.90 4.32 -17.00
CA ASP A 151 3.74 5.05 -17.94
C ASP A 151 2.96 6.21 -18.53
N ILE A 152 3.50 7.41 -18.43
CA ILE A 152 2.92 8.62 -19.04
C ILE A 152 3.90 9.14 -20.08
N TYR A 153 3.45 9.23 -21.32
CA TYR A 153 4.29 9.61 -22.45
C TYR A 153 4.43 11.14 -22.52
N PRO A 154 5.61 11.66 -22.92
CA PRO A 154 5.81 13.10 -23.12
C PRO A 154 4.99 13.66 -24.29
N ALA A 155 4.57 12.80 -25.22
CA ALA A 155 3.74 13.10 -26.37
C ALA A 155 2.80 11.91 -26.64
N GLN A 156 1.67 12.14 -27.32
CA GLN A 156 0.80 11.03 -27.71
C GLN A 156 1.53 10.02 -28.59
N GLN A 157 1.27 8.74 -28.32
CA GLN A 157 1.69 7.61 -29.12
C GLN A 157 0.43 6.83 -29.48
N ASP A 158 0.14 6.67 -30.77
CA ASP A 158 -1.07 5.99 -31.26
C ASP A 158 -2.37 6.51 -30.62
N GLY A 159 -2.47 7.82 -30.44
CA GLY A 159 -3.63 8.50 -29.83
C GLY A 159 -3.72 8.35 -28.30
N LYS A 160 -2.72 7.76 -27.65
CA LYS A 160 -2.69 7.51 -26.20
C LYS A 160 -1.62 8.35 -25.52
N TRP A 161 -1.91 8.83 -24.31
CA TRP A 161 -0.98 9.58 -23.48
C TRP A 161 -0.17 8.72 -22.52
N GLY A 162 -0.45 7.43 -22.44
CA GLY A 162 0.20 6.54 -21.50
C GLY A 162 -0.56 5.24 -21.29
N ALA A 163 -0.03 4.41 -20.40
CA ALA A 163 -0.50 3.09 -20.09
C ALA A 163 -0.50 2.84 -18.57
N PHE A 164 -1.53 2.15 -18.07
CA PHE A 164 -1.66 1.73 -16.68
C PHE A 164 -1.64 0.22 -16.60
N PHE A 165 -0.93 -0.29 -15.59
CA PHE A 165 -0.73 -1.70 -15.36
C PHE A 165 -1.37 -2.11 -14.05
N SER A 166 -2.16 -3.18 -14.09
CA SER A 166 -2.64 -3.87 -12.90
C SER A 166 -1.52 -4.68 -12.25
N ARG A 167 -1.68 -5.04 -10.98
CA ARG A 167 -0.74 -5.94 -10.27
C ARG A 167 -0.58 -7.31 -10.92
N LYS A 168 -1.56 -7.76 -11.70
CA LYS A 168 -1.49 -9.03 -12.43
C LYS A 168 -0.92 -8.89 -13.85
N ASP A 169 -0.72 -7.67 -14.34
CA ASP A 169 -0.23 -7.47 -15.70
C ASP A 169 1.27 -7.79 -15.79
N ALA A 170 1.67 -8.32 -16.94
CA ALA A 170 3.08 -8.28 -17.34
C ALA A 170 3.48 -6.85 -17.74
N ASP A 171 4.77 -6.54 -17.69
CA ASP A 171 5.27 -5.17 -17.93
C ASP A 171 5.06 -4.67 -19.36
N ASN A 172 4.73 -5.55 -20.30
CA ASN A 172 4.40 -5.22 -21.70
C ASN A 172 2.91 -5.39 -22.04
N ALA A 173 2.05 -5.63 -21.05
CA ALA A 173 0.63 -5.96 -21.26
C ALA A 173 -0.29 -5.07 -20.39
N PRO A 174 -0.38 -3.76 -20.67
CA PRO A 174 -1.16 -2.84 -19.85
C PRO A 174 -2.66 -3.13 -19.92
N SER A 175 -3.34 -2.97 -18.79
CA SER A 175 -4.79 -3.12 -18.65
C SER A 175 -5.57 -1.92 -19.18
N TRP A 176 -4.99 -0.72 -19.08
CA TRP A 176 -5.64 0.53 -19.49
C TRP A 176 -4.66 1.48 -20.15
N TYR A 177 -5.21 2.43 -20.89
CA TYR A 177 -4.50 3.51 -21.57
C TYR A 177 -5.15 4.85 -21.26
N ILE A 178 -4.34 5.90 -21.23
CA ILE A 178 -4.80 7.27 -21.00
C ILE A 178 -5.32 7.83 -22.34
N GLU A 179 -6.64 8.05 -22.43
CA GLU A 179 -7.26 8.66 -23.62
C GLU A 179 -7.20 10.18 -23.56
N SER A 180 -7.52 10.75 -22.39
CA SER A 180 -7.57 12.20 -22.23
C SER A 180 -7.29 12.61 -20.79
N TYR A 181 -6.97 13.90 -20.64
CA TYR A 181 -6.77 14.56 -19.36
C TYR A 181 -7.56 15.87 -19.34
N SER A 182 -8.46 16.02 -18.38
CA SER A 182 -9.19 17.28 -18.18
C SER A 182 -9.61 17.42 -16.72
N ASN A 183 -9.69 18.66 -16.21
CA ASN A 183 -10.11 18.95 -14.84
C ASN A 183 -9.35 18.13 -13.78
N GLN A 184 -8.02 18.01 -13.94
CA GLN A 184 -7.17 17.18 -13.08
C GLN A 184 -7.60 15.71 -12.99
N THR A 185 -8.26 15.20 -14.03
CA THR A 185 -8.74 13.82 -14.09
C THR A 185 -8.19 13.16 -15.36
N LEU A 186 -7.52 12.03 -15.17
CA LEU A 186 -7.13 11.12 -16.24
C LEU A 186 -8.30 10.22 -16.56
N TYR A 187 -8.68 10.16 -17.83
CA TYR A 187 -9.71 9.27 -18.34
C TYR A 187 -9.04 8.10 -19.05
N LEU A 188 -9.29 6.91 -18.52
CA LEU A 188 -8.66 5.68 -18.95
C LEU A 188 -9.69 4.80 -19.68
N ASN A 189 -9.20 4.10 -20.69
CA ASN A 189 -9.94 3.05 -21.40
C ASN A 189 -9.08 1.78 -21.53
N GLY A 190 -9.70 0.62 -21.79
CA GLY A 190 -9.02 -0.67 -21.81
C GLY A 190 -9.95 -1.79 -21.39
N LYS A 191 -9.61 -2.53 -20.34
CA LYS A 191 -10.49 -3.55 -19.74
C LYS A 191 -11.88 -3.00 -19.40
N ASP A 192 -11.91 -1.76 -18.91
CA ASP A 192 -13.09 -0.97 -18.61
C ASP A 192 -12.71 0.51 -18.53
N ARG A 193 -13.70 1.39 -18.35
CA ARG A 193 -13.47 2.83 -18.21
C ARG A 193 -13.16 3.17 -16.76
N ARG A 194 -12.09 3.93 -16.54
CA ARG A 194 -11.64 4.36 -15.20
C ARG A 194 -11.32 5.85 -15.21
N GLN A 195 -11.41 6.47 -14.04
CA GLN A 195 -11.13 7.90 -13.86
C GLN A 195 -10.21 8.08 -12.65
N PHE A 196 -9.07 8.72 -12.85
CA PHE A 196 -8.12 9.01 -11.78
C PHE A 196 -8.01 10.50 -11.59
N LYS A 197 -8.41 10.99 -10.42
CA LYS A 197 -8.17 12.37 -10.02
C LYS A 197 -6.71 12.53 -9.62
N VAL A 198 -5.98 13.37 -10.34
CA VAL A 198 -4.59 13.73 -10.03
C VAL A 198 -4.61 14.77 -8.91
N LEU A 199 -3.94 14.43 -7.81
CA LEU A 199 -3.84 15.30 -6.64
C LEU A 199 -2.52 16.06 -6.61
N LYS A 200 -1.43 15.44 -7.07
CA LYS A 200 -0.07 15.98 -6.99
C LYS A 200 0.81 15.38 -8.08
N CYS A 201 1.68 16.19 -8.67
CA CYS A 201 2.81 15.71 -9.47
C CYS A 201 4.00 16.66 -9.31
N GLU A 202 4.85 16.40 -8.32
CA GLU A 202 6.04 17.20 -8.02
C GLU A 202 7.07 16.37 -7.23
N ASN A 203 8.34 16.76 -7.27
CA ASN A 203 9.39 16.17 -6.43
C ASN A 203 9.53 14.63 -6.56
N ASN A 204 9.36 14.09 -7.77
CA ASN A 204 9.35 12.65 -8.07
C ASN A 204 8.25 11.86 -7.35
N GLU A 205 7.16 12.54 -6.98
CA GLU A 205 5.95 11.93 -6.41
C GLU A 205 4.73 12.32 -7.25
N LEU A 206 3.98 11.30 -7.65
CA LEU A 206 2.67 11.43 -8.29
C LEU A 206 1.64 10.84 -7.33
N ILE A 207 0.56 11.56 -7.07
CA ILE A 207 -0.54 11.10 -6.22
C ILE A 207 -1.83 11.17 -7.01
N MET A 208 -2.56 10.06 -7.07
CA MET A 208 -3.83 9.96 -7.77
C MET A 208 -4.86 9.26 -6.90
N GLU A 209 -6.13 9.60 -7.08
CA GLU A 209 -7.26 9.01 -6.37
C GLU A 209 -8.29 8.46 -7.35
N GLU A 210 -8.83 7.30 -7.02
CA GLU A 210 -9.96 6.68 -7.70
C GLU A 210 -10.84 6.00 -6.66
N ASP A 211 -12.15 6.27 -6.69
CA ASP A 211 -13.17 5.61 -5.85
C ASP A 211 -12.79 5.52 -4.36
N GLY A 212 -12.19 6.58 -3.82
CA GLY A 212 -11.76 6.66 -2.42
C GLY A 212 -10.47 5.90 -2.10
N VAL A 213 -9.75 5.39 -3.10
CA VAL A 213 -8.40 4.83 -2.99
C VAL A 213 -7.39 5.85 -3.53
N THR A 214 -6.49 6.30 -2.66
CA THR A 214 -5.38 7.18 -3.02
C THR A 214 -4.11 6.36 -3.27
N TYR A 215 -3.61 6.40 -4.49
CA TYR A 215 -2.35 5.80 -4.92
C TYR A 215 -1.22 6.83 -4.89
N TYR A 216 -0.06 6.40 -4.37
CA TYR A 216 1.17 7.18 -4.33
C TYR A 216 2.20 6.47 -5.18
N PHE A 217 2.76 7.21 -6.13
CA PHE A 217 3.69 6.71 -7.11
C PHE A 217 5.03 7.41 -7.01
N ARG A 218 6.09 6.70 -7.38
CA ARG A 218 7.45 7.23 -7.44
C ARG A 218 8.14 6.80 -8.72
N GLN A 219 8.98 7.66 -9.24
CA GLN A 219 9.95 7.29 -10.26
C GLN A 219 11.14 6.62 -9.57
N PHE A 220 11.34 5.33 -9.81
CA PHE A 220 12.57 4.66 -9.41
C PHE A 220 13.59 4.85 -10.54
N LYS A 221 14.73 5.48 -10.21
CA LYS A 221 15.88 5.59 -11.11
C LYS A 221 16.60 4.26 -11.21
#